data_AF-A0A327TW03-F1
#
_entry.id   AF-A0A327TW03-F1
#
_cell.length_a   1.000
_cell.length_b   1.000
_cell.length_c   1.000
_cell.angle_alpha   90.00
_cell.angle_beta   90.00
_cell.angle_gamma   90.00
#
_symmetry.space_group_name_H-M   'P 1'
#
loop_
_entity.id
_entity.type
_entity.pdbx_description
1 polymer ?
#
loop_
_entity_poly.entity_id
_entity_poly.type
_entity_poly.pdbx_seq_one_letter_code
_entity_poly.pdbx_strand_id
1 'polypeptide(L)' 'MSALQYTVGVILVLITLAAILATPFVLIHSRTLHDHGPGCWWCHPRLRPRRRR' A
#
# COMPACT_ATOMS: atom_id res chain seq x y z
N MET A 1 -24.20 23.29 4.82
CA MET A 1 -23.00 22.77 4.11
C MET A 1 -23.42 22.33 2.73
N SER A 2 -22.62 22.64 1.70
CA SER A 2 -22.93 22.18 0.34
C SER A 2 -22.59 20.69 0.20
N ALA A 3 -23.33 19.98 -0.67
CA ALA A 3 -23.05 18.58 -0.97
C ALA A 3 -21.59 18.36 -1.42
N LEU A 4 -21.05 19.30 -2.20
CA LEU A 4 -19.65 19.28 -2.65
C LEU A 4 -18.65 19.31 -1.48
N GLN A 5 -18.84 20.18 -0.49
CA GLN A 5 -17.97 20.25 0.67
C GLN A 5 -17.98 18.94 1.48
N TYR A 6 -19.17 18.33 1.61
CA TYR A 6 -19.30 17.04 2.29
C TYR A 6 -18.59 15.93 1.52
N THR A 7 -18.79 15.84 0.21
CA THR A 7 -18.13 14.84 -0.64
C THR A 7 -16.61 14.97 -0.59
N VAL A 8 -16.08 16.20 -0.69
CA VAL A 8 -14.64 16.44 -0.57
C VAL A 8 -14.12 16.01 0.81
N GLY A 9 -14.84 16.35 1.87
CA GLY A 9 -14.48 15.92 3.24
C GLY A 9 -14.42 14.40 3.37
N VAL A 10 -15.41 13.67 2.87
CA VAL A 10 -15.45 12.20 2.90
C VAL A 10 -14.27 11.61 2.11
N ILE A 11 -13.98 12.13 0.91
CA ILE A 11 -12.85 11.66 0.10
C ILE A 11 -11.53 11.84 0.85
N LEU A 12 -11.31 13.00 1.46
CA LEU A 12 -10.08 13.26 2.24
C LEU A 12 -9.95 12.33 3.44
N VAL A 13 -11.04 12.05 4.15
CA VAL A 13 -11.05 11.09 5.26
C VAL A 13 -10.69 9.69 4.78
N LEU A 14 -11.26 9.24 3.66
CA LEU A 14 -10.96 7.92 3.09
C LEU A 14 -9.51 7.80 2.64
N ILE A 15 -8.96 8.83 1.98
CA ILE A 15 -7.54 8.88 1.59
C ILE A 15 -6.64 8.80 2.83
N THR A 16 -6.97 9.57 3.87
CA THR A 16 -6.20 9.60 5.12
C THR A 16 -6.21 8.23 5.80
N LEU A 17 -7.38 7.58 5.87
CA LEU A 17 -7.52 6.24 6.44
C LEU A 17 -6.68 5.22 5.66
N ALA A 18 -6.74 5.26 4.33
CA ALA A 18 -5.94 4.39 3.47
C ALA A 18 -4.43 4.62 3.67
N ALA A 19 -4.00 5.88 3.81
CA ALA A 19 -2.60 6.22 4.06
C ALA A 19 -2.13 5.67 5.43
N ILE A 20 -2.92 5.82 6.48
CA ILE A 20 -2.61 5.30 7.82
C ILE A 20 -2.43 3.78 7.78
N LEU A 21 -3.30 3.06 7.07
CA LEU A 21 -3.22 1.61 6.95
C LEU A 21 -2.04 1.15 6.09
N ALA A 22 -1.70 1.89 5.02
CA ALA A 22 -0.59 1.56 4.14
C ALA A 22 0.78 1.87 4.74
N THR A 23 0.88 2.92 5.56
CA THR A 23 2.15 3.39 6.15
C THR A 23 2.94 2.31 6.91
N PRO A 24 2.36 1.53 7.85
CA PRO A 24 3.13 0.50 8.56
C PRO A 24 3.63 -0.58 7.61
N PHE A 25 2.85 -0.93 6.58
CA PHE A 25 3.26 -1.90 5.57
C PHE A 25 4.51 -1.38 4.83
N VAL A 26 4.50 -0.11 4.40
CA VAL A 26 5.63 0.54 3.72
C VAL A 26 6.86 0.61 4.62
N LEU A 27 6.68 0.98 5.90
CA LEU A 27 7.78 1.08 6.88
C LEU A 27 8.41 -0.28 7.21
N ILE A 28 7.60 -1.33 7.34
CA ILE A 28 8.11 -2.70 7.55
C ILE A 28 8.89 -3.15 6.32
N HIS A 29 8.33 -2.93 5.13
CA HIS A 29 8.96 -3.31 3.87
C HIS A 29 10.28 -2.59 3.61
N SER A 30 10.36 -1.29 3.93
CA SER A 30 11.59 -0.52 3.74
C SER A 30 12.67 -0.87 4.78
N ARG A 31 12.30 -1.35 5.96
CA ARG A 31 13.28 -1.81 6.96
C ARG A 31 13.96 -3.12 6.58
N THR A 32 13.29 -4.01 5.86
CA THR A 32 13.87 -5.31 5.45
C THR A 32 14.63 -5.22 4.11
N LEU A 33 15.11 -4.02 3.73
CA LEU A 33 15.70 -3.73 2.43
C LEU A 33 16.89 -4.64 2.04
N HIS A 34 17.57 -5.25 3.01
CA HIS A 34 18.68 -6.19 2.77
C HIS A 34 18.24 -7.64 2.47
N ASP A 35 16.98 -8.01 2.73
CA ASP A 35 16.47 -9.40 2.63
C ASP A 35 15.34 -9.58 1.59
N HIS A 36 15.17 -8.65 0.64
CA HIS A 36 14.17 -8.81 -0.42
C HIS A 36 14.63 -9.84 -1.45
N GLY A 37 14.36 -11.12 -1.17
CA GLY A 37 14.51 -12.21 -2.14
C GLY A 37 13.48 -12.15 -3.29
N PRO A 38 13.61 -13.02 -4.31
CA PRO A 38 12.75 -13.03 -5.51
C PRO A 38 11.26 -13.33 -5.22
N GLY A 39 10.93 -13.74 -4.00
CA GLY A 39 9.55 -13.92 -3.53
C GLY A 39 8.85 -12.64 -3.07
N CYS A 40 9.56 -11.51 -2.96
CA CYS A 40 8.95 -10.25 -2.54
C CYS A 40 8.08 -9.67 -3.65
N TRP A 41 6.76 -9.83 -3.52
CA TRP A 41 5.75 -9.33 -4.46
C TRP A 41 5.75 -7.80 -4.63
N TRP A 42 6.29 -7.05 -3.67
CA TRP A 42 6.30 -5.59 -3.70
C TRP A 42 7.54 -5.03 -4.42
N CYS A 43 8.72 -5.63 -4.22
CA CYS A 43 9.93 -5.34 -4.99
C CYS A 43 9.85 -5.90 -6.41
N HIS A 44 9.19 -7.05 -6.58
CA HIS A 44 9.09 -7.75 -7.85
C HIS A 44 7.64 -8.07 -8.23
N PRO A 45 6.83 -7.05 -8.55
CA PRO A 45 5.43 -7.24 -8.91
C PRO A 45 5.23 -8.13 -10.15
N ARG A 46 6.26 -8.26 -11.00
CA ARG A 46 6.28 -9.11 -12.20
C ARG A 46 6.84 -10.53 -11.96
N LEU A 47 7.47 -10.80 -10.81
CA LEU A 47 7.96 -12.15 -10.45
C LEU A 47 6.94 -12.97 -9.65
N ARG A 48 5.64 -12.60 -9.69
CA ARG A 48 4.58 -13.46 -9.14
C ARG A 48 4.80 -14.90 -9.62
N PRO A 49 4.93 -15.89 -8.72
CA PRO A 49 5.31 -17.23 -9.10
C PRO A 49 4.13 -17.91 -9.79
N ARG A 50 4.07 -17.79 -11.13
CA ARG A 50 3.41 -18.79 -11.96
C ARG A 50 4.42 -19.93 -12.10
N ARG A 51 4.22 -21.04 -11.35
CA ARG A 51 5.10 -22.24 -11.26
C ARG A 51 6.32 -21.99 -10.37
N ARG A 52 6.65 -22.83 -9.38
CA ARG A 52 6.78 -24.29 -9.40
C ARG A 52 6.17 -24.84 -8.10
N ARG A 53 5.18 -25.73 -8.19
CA ARG A 53 5.29 -27.14 -7.74
C ARG A 53 6.01 -27.27 -6.41
#